data_AF-A0A1V8RUB6-F1
#
_entry.id   AF-A0A1V8RUB6-F1
#
_cell.length_a   1.000
_cell.length_b   1.000
_cell.length_c   1.000
_cell.angle_alpha   90.00
_cell.angle_beta   90.00
_cell.angle_gamma   90.00
#
_symmetry.space_group_name_H-M   'P 1'
#
loop_
_entity.id
_entity.type
_entity.pdbx_description
1 polymer ?
#
loop_
_entity_poly.entity_id
_entity_poly.type
_entity_poly.pdbx_seq_one_letter_code
_entity_poly.pdbx_strand_id
1 'polypeptide(L)'
;MAITADQLPDDPDALKAMVLARDVENARLIQIIKELQRHRFGRRAETLPADQLLLGLEEAEQIEAAGEEEAERGDLAARRERSAKRRTNRGALPPHLPRIEMVVDIEDHACPCCRHGLHRIGEDIPFCKPPK
;
A
#
# COMPACT_ATOMS: atom_id res chain seq x y z
N MET A 1 -8.33 11.26 -49.64
CA MET A 1 -8.11 11.68 -51.03
C MET A 1 -6.87 12.55 -51.05
N ALA A 2 -5.82 12.18 -51.78
CA ALA A 2 -4.60 12.97 -51.86
C ALA A 2 -4.79 14.04 -52.96
N ILE A 3 -4.54 15.30 -52.61
CA ILE A 3 -4.46 16.38 -53.60
C ILE A 3 -3.20 16.11 -54.43
N THR A 4 -3.32 16.09 -55.76
CA THR A 4 -2.20 15.91 -56.67
C THR A 4 -1.57 17.25 -57.03
N ALA A 5 -0.29 17.27 -57.43
CA ALA A 5 0.46 18.50 -57.72
C ALA A 5 -0.26 19.43 -58.71
N ASP A 6 -0.95 18.85 -59.69
CA ASP A 6 -1.67 19.57 -60.76
C ASP A 6 -2.93 20.29 -60.28
N GLN A 7 -3.34 20.09 -59.03
CA GLN A 7 -4.52 20.72 -58.42
C GLN A 7 -4.16 21.88 -57.48
N LEU A 8 -2.86 22.17 -57.32
CA LEU A 8 -2.41 23.28 -56.49
C LEU A 8 -2.41 24.59 -57.30
N PRO A 9 -2.77 25.72 -56.66
CA PRO A 9 -2.57 27.03 -57.26
C PRO A 9 -1.07 27.30 -57.48
N ASP A 10 -0.72 27.92 -58.61
CA ASP A 10 0.66 28.36 -58.90
C ASP A 10 1.04 29.65 -58.14
N ASP A 11 0.06 30.33 -57.52
CA ASP A 11 0.28 31.54 -56.74
C ASP A 11 0.93 31.21 -55.37
N PRO A 12 2.13 31.75 -55.07
CA PRO A 12 2.84 31.44 -53.84
C PRO A 12 2.10 31.88 -52.57
N ASP A 13 1.26 32.91 -52.64
CA ASP A 13 0.51 33.38 -51.47
C ASP A 13 -0.71 32.50 -51.19
N ALA A 14 -1.41 32.02 -52.23
CA ALA A 14 -2.42 30.98 -52.11
C ALA A 14 -1.85 29.66 -51.53
N LEU A 15 -0.65 29.25 -51.95
CA LEU A 15 0.04 28.07 -51.41
C LEU A 15 0.36 28.22 -49.92
N LYS A 16 0.91 29.37 -49.50
CA LYS A 16 1.19 29.65 -48.07
C LYS A 16 -0.08 29.58 -47.23
N ALA A 17 -1.19 30.14 -47.72
CA ALA A 17 -2.47 30.10 -47.01
C ALA A 17 -2.98 28.66 -46.83
N MET A 18 -2.84 27.81 -47.87
CA MET A 18 -3.21 26.40 -47.79
C MET A 18 -2.34 25.62 -46.79
N VAL A 19 -1.02 25.86 -46.77
CA VAL A 19 -0.10 25.23 -45.82
C VAL A 19 -0.46 25.60 -44.38
N LEU A 20 -0.66 26.89 -44.10
CA LEU A 20 -1.08 27.34 -42.77
C LEU A 20 -2.41 26.72 -42.34
N ALA A 21 -3.39 26.63 -43.25
CA ALA A 21 -4.65 25.97 -42.95
C ALA A 21 -4.49 24.47 -42.67
N ARG A 22 -3.57 23.79 -43.36
CA ARG A 22 -3.24 22.38 -43.09
C ARG A 22 -2.51 22.19 -41.78
N ASP A 23 -1.60 23.10 -41.40
CA ASP A 23 -0.88 23.03 -40.13
C ASP A 23 -1.83 23.21 -38.94
N VAL A 24 -2.80 24.11 -39.04
CA VAL A 24 -3.84 24.30 -38.02
C VAL A 24 -4.69 23.03 -37.88
N GLU A 25 -5.12 22.43 -38.98
CA GLU A 25 -5.91 21.19 -38.94
C GLU A 25 -5.08 20.01 -38.42
N ASN A 26 -3.82 19.88 -38.83
CA ASN A 26 -2.91 18.86 -38.31
C ASN A 26 -2.70 19.01 -36.79
N ALA A 27 -2.49 20.23 -36.30
CA ALA A 27 -2.35 20.49 -34.86
C ALA A 27 -3.62 20.08 -34.11
N ARG A 28 -4.80 20.39 -34.65
CA ARG A 28 -6.08 19.96 -34.10
C ARG A 28 -6.22 18.44 -34.06
N LEU A 29 -5.91 17.75 -35.16
CA LEU A 29 -5.99 16.29 -35.25
C LEU A 29 -5.03 15.61 -34.27
N ILE A 30 -3.80 16.13 -34.14
CA ILE A 30 -2.82 15.63 -33.16
C ILE A 30 -3.36 15.77 -31.74
N GLN A 31 -4.00 16.89 -31.41
CA GLN A 31 -4.60 17.11 -30.09
C GLN A 31 -5.73 16.09 -29.81
N ILE A 32 -6.62 15.87 -30.78
CA ILE A 32 -7.69 14.87 -30.66
C ILE A 32 -7.11 13.47 -30.46
N ILE A 33 -6.08 13.10 -31.22
CA ILE A 33 -5.42 11.79 -31.08
C ILE A 33 -4.80 11.63 -29.68
N LYS A 34 -4.13 12.66 -29.16
CA LYS A 34 -3.57 12.64 -27.80
C LYS A 34 -4.65 12.43 -26.74
N GLU A 35 -5.78 13.12 -26.87
CA GLU A 35 -6.92 12.97 -25.95
C GLU A 35 -7.53 11.56 -26.02
N LEU A 36 -7.70 11.00 -27.22
CA LEU A 36 -8.19 9.64 -27.42
C LEU A 36 -7.21 8.59 -26.86
N GLN A 37 -5.90 8.79 -27.05
CA GLN A 37 -4.88 7.93 -26.47
C GLN A 37 -4.89 8.00 -24.95
N ARG A 38 -5.00 9.19 -24.35
CA ARG A 38 -5.13 9.35 -22.90
C ARG A 38 -6.42 8.73 -22.36
N HIS A 39 -7.53 8.85 -23.09
CA HIS A 39 -8.78 8.20 -22.71
C HIS A 39 -8.68 6.67 -22.74
N ARG A 40 -8.09 6.11 -23.80
CA ARG A 40 -8.01 4.64 -24.00
C ARG A 40 -6.95 3.98 -23.14
N PHE A 41 -5.80 4.63 -22.97
CA PHE A 41 -4.63 4.05 -22.32
C PHE A 41 -4.28 4.73 -20.99
N GLY A 42 -4.59 6.01 -20.80
CA GLY A 42 -4.25 6.74 -19.57
C GLY A 42 -4.96 6.19 -18.33
N ARG A 43 -6.28 5.96 -18.41
CA ARG A 43 -7.01 5.34 -17.28
C ARG A 43 -6.54 3.92 -16.96
N ARG A 44 -6.19 3.13 -17.99
CA ARG A 44 -5.70 1.74 -17.82
C ARG A 44 -4.27 1.67 -17.28
N ALA A 45 -3.44 2.69 -17.52
CA ALA A 45 -2.07 2.75 -17.01
C ALA A 45 -2.00 3.24 -15.55
N GLU A 46 -3.02 3.95 -15.07
CA GLU A 46 -3.11 4.45 -13.70
C GLU A 46 -3.94 3.54 -12.76
N THR A 47 -4.80 2.67 -13.29
CA THR A 47 -5.51 1.67 -12.48
C THR A 47 -4.71 0.40 -12.33
N LEU A 48 -4.18 0.18 -11.13
CA LEU A 48 -3.71 -1.13 -10.70
C LEU A 48 -4.93 -2.08 -10.53
N PRO A 49 -4.79 -3.38 -10.86
CA PRO A 49 -5.78 -4.39 -10.49
C PRO A 49 -6.08 -4.33 -8.99
N ALA A 50 -7.33 -4.61 -8.59
CA ALA A 50 -7.75 -4.51 -7.19
C ALA A 50 -6.83 -5.30 -6.24
N ASP A 51 -6.45 -6.51 -6.63
CA ASP A 51 -5.54 -7.37 -5.85
C ASP A 51 -4.16 -6.73 -5.67
N GLN A 52 -3.66 -6.02 -6.68
CA GLN A 52 -2.37 -5.33 -6.60
C GLN A 52 -2.43 -4.06 -5.74
N LEU A 53 -3.59 -3.39 -5.69
CA LEU A 53 -3.83 -2.30 -4.75
C LEU A 53 -3.88 -2.80 -3.31
N LEU A 54 -4.58 -3.93 -3.08
CA LEU A 54 -4.65 -4.54 -1.75
C LEU A 54 -3.26 -4.93 -1.23
N LEU A 55 -2.42 -5.52 -2.08
CA LEU A 55 -1.02 -5.82 -1.71
C LEU A 55 -0.24 -4.56 -1.29
N GLY A 56 -0.39 -3.45 -2.03
CA GLY A 56 0.27 -2.19 -1.67
C GLY A 56 -0.24 -1.57 -0.38
N LEU A 57 -1.52 -1.77 -0.04
CA LEU A 57 -2.10 -1.34 1.23
C LEU A 57 -1.59 -2.19 2.39
N GLU A 58 -1.54 -3.52 2.23
CA GLU A 58 -0.98 -4.43 3.23
C GLU A 58 0.50 -4.10 3.53
N GLU A 59 1.30 -3.78 2.51
CA GLU A 59 2.70 -3.39 2.70
C GLU A 59 2.82 -2.07 3.48
N ALA A 60 1.97 -1.08 3.18
CA ALA A 60 1.94 0.18 3.92
C ALA A 60 1.55 -0.01 5.40
N GLU A 61 0.54 -0.83 5.67
CA GLU A 61 0.11 -1.18 7.03
C GLU A 61 1.21 -1.89 7.82
N GLN A 62 1.96 -2.80 7.18
CA GLN A 62 3.09 -3.49 7.81
C GLN A 62 4.24 -2.53 8.16
N ILE A 63 4.54 -1.58 7.27
CA ILE A 63 5.59 -0.56 7.52
C ILE A 63 5.19 0.32 8.72
N GLU A 64 3.94 0.76 8.77
CA GLU A 64 3.43 1.57 9.88
C GLU A 64 3.50 0.79 11.20
N ALA A 65 3.04 -0.47 11.20
CA ALA A 65 3.09 -1.35 12.36
C ALA A 65 4.53 -1.61 12.84
N ALA A 66 5.49 -1.78 11.93
CA ALA A 66 6.89 -1.99 12.27
C ALA A 66 7.51 -0.74 12.94
N GLY A 67 7.27 0.45 12.39
CA GLY A 67 7.73 1.70 13.00
C GLY A 67 7.09 1.96 14.37
N GLU A 68 5.81 1.60 14.49
CA GLU A 68 5.10 1.60 15.76
C GLU A 68 5.73 0.66 16.80
N GLU A 69 6.13 -0.56 16.42
CA GLU A 69 6.78 -1.52 17.30
C GLU A 69 8.16 -1.03 17.76
N GLU A 70 8.96 -0.46 16.86
CA GLU A 70 10.26 0.12 17.19
C GLU A 70 10.13 1.24 18.23
N ALA A 71 9.15 2.12 18.07
CA ALA A 71 8.85 3.16 19.05
C ALA A 71 8.41 2.57 20.40
N GLU A 72 7.64 1.47 20.39
CA GLU A 72 7.18 0.76 21.59
C GLU A 72 8.32 0.06 22.34
N ARG A 73 9.32 -0.43 21.62
CA ARG A 73 10.48 -1.12 22.17
C ARG A 73 11.43 -0.16 22.89
N GLY A 74 11.50 1.09 22.43
CA GLY A 74 12.31 2.15 23.04
C GLY A 74 11.68 2.83 24.26
N ASP A 75 10.36 2.73 24.43
CA ASP A 75 9.62 3.44 25.49
C ASP A 75 8.56 2.58 26.19
N LEU A 76 8.85 2.20 27.43
CA LEU A 76 7.95 1.44 28.30
C LEU A 76 6.64 2.20 28.62
N ALA A 77 6.66 3.55 28.64
CA ALA A 77 5.47 4.35 28.87
C ALA A 77 4.52 4.27 27.67
N ALA A 78 5.05 4.45 26.45
CA ALA A 78 4.29 4.28 25.21
C ALA A 78 3.69 2.87 25.08
N ARG A 79 4.43 1.82 25.46
CA ARG A 79 3.93 0.44 25.46
C ARG A 79 2.78 0.22 26.45
N ARG A 80 2.86 0.82 27.64
CA ARG A 80 1.79 0.76 28.66
C ARG A 80 0.54 1.51 28.21
N GLU A 81 0.70 2.68 27.61
CA GLU A 81 -0.40 3.49 27.10
C GLU A 81 -1.18 2.77 25.99
N ARG A 82 -0.48 2.22 24.98
CA ARG A 82 -1.11 1.43 23.92
C ARG A 82 -1.80 0.16 24.46
N SER A 83 -1.19 -0.50 25.43
CA SER A 83 -1.81 -1.65 26.12
C SER A 83 -3.11 -1.26 26.84
N ALA A 84 -3.14 -0.09 27.50
CA ALA A 84 -4.33 0.43 28.14
C ALA A 84 -5.43 0.77 27.12
N LYS A 85 -5.07 1.41 26.00
CA LYS A 85 -6.00 1.75 24.90
C LYS A 85 -6.60 0.53 24.21
N ARG A 86 -5.83 -0.56 24.06
CA ARG A 86 -6.36 -1.84 23.55
C ARG A 86 -7.35 -2.49 24.53
N ARG A 87 -7.15 -2.32 25.85
CA ARG A 87 -8.03 -2.88 26.88
C ARG A 87 -9.36 -2.15 26.98
N THR A 88 -9.41 -0.83 26.78
CA THR A 88 -10.67 -0.06 26.80
C THR A 88 -11.63 -0.48 25.70
N ASN A 89 -11.13 -0.83 24.51
CA ASN A 89 -11.96 -1.24 23.37
C ASN A 89 -12.50 -2.68 23.45
N ARG A 90 -12.07 -3.50 24.43
CA ARG A 90 -12.54 -4.89 24.56
C ARG A 90 -13.87 -5.03 25.30
N GLY A 91 -14.39 -3.94 25.87
CA GLY A 91 -15.58 -3.98 26.71
C GLY A 91 -15.37 -4.85 27.97
N ALA A 92 -16.21 -4.66 28.99
CA ALA A 92 -16.26 -5.59 30.10
C ALA A 92 -17.26 -6.70 29.78
N LEU A 93 -16.89 -7.97 30.00
CA LEU A 93 -17.83 -9.08 29.94
C LEU A 93 -18.98 -8.82 30.93
N PRO A 94 -20.25 -8.83 30.49
CA PRO A 94 -21.42 -8.63 31.34
C PRO A 94 -21.41 -9.47 32.62
N PRO A 95 -21.95 -8.97 33.75
CA PRO A 95 -21.83 -9.61 35.06
C PRO A 95 -22.57 -10.96 35.17
N HIS A 96 -23.56 -11.19 34.32
CA HIS A 96 -24.34 -12.44 34.30
C HIS A 96 -23.65 -13.55 33.50
N LEU A 97 -22.57 -13.26 32.78
CA LEU A 97 -21.79 -14.27 32.06
C LEU A 97 -20.74 -14.86 33.00
N PRO A 98 -20.58 -16.19 33.02
CA PRO A 98 -19.59 -16.84 33.88
C PRO A 98 -18.17 -16.45 33.46
N ARG A 99 -17.35 -16.06 34.44
CA ARG A 99 -15.93 -15.79 34.25
C ARG A 99 -15.15 -17.06 34.56
N ILE A 100 -14.89 -17.86 33.54
CA ILE A 100 -14.15 -19.12 33.70
C ILE A 100 -12.71 -18.84 33.28
N GLU A 101 -11.79 -18.93 34.24
CA GLU A 101 -10.34 -18.89 33.96
C GLU A 101 -9.85 -20.34 33.81
N MET A 102 -9.37 -20.68 32.60
CA MET A 102 -8.72 -21.96 32.35
C MET A 102 -7.24 -21.72 32.11
N VAL A 103 -6.41 -22.21 33.02
CA VAL A 103 -4.96 -22.18 32.85
C VAL A 103 -4.55 -23.43 32.10
N VAL A 104 -4.08 -23.25 30.86
CA VAL A 104 -3.45 -24.30 30.06
C VAL A 104 -1.95 -24.14 30.23
N ASP A 105 -1.32 -25.07 30.93
CA ASP A 105 0.12 -25.10 31.16
C ASP A 105 0.71 -26.41 30.62
N ILE A 106 2.03 -26.43 30.46
CA ILE A 106 2.81 -27.58 30.03
C ILE A 106 3.35 -28.33 31.25
N GLU A 107 3.52 -29.65 31.13
CA GLU A 107 4.03 -30.47 32.24
C GLU A 107 5.53 -30.25 32.50
N ASP A 108 6.34 -30.07 31.45
CA ASP A 108 7.78 -29.84 31.55
C ASP A 108 8.12 -28.39 31.18
N HIS A 109 8.57 -27.61 32.16
CA HIS A 109 9.05 -26.24 31.97
C HIS A 109 10.53 -26.18 31.54
N ALA A 110 11.19 -27.28 31.20
CA ALA A 110 12.55 -27.25 30.68
C ALA A 110 12.58 -27.02 29.16
N CYS A 111 13.41 -26.08 28.67
CA CYS A 111 13.57 -25.89 27.23
C CYS A 111 14.09 -27.20 26.60
N PRO A 112 13.47 -27.72 25.53
CA PRO A 112 14.01 -28.85 24.77
C PRO A 112 15.38 -28.55 24.16
N CYS A 113 15.74 -27.28 24.03
CA CYS A 113 16.99 -26.77 23.47
C CYS A 113 18.15 -26.69 24.49
N CYS A 114 17.88 -26.07 25.64
CA CYS A 114 18.89 -25.58 26.58
C CYS A 114 18.70 -26.16 28.00
N ARG A 115 17.64 -26.93 28.25
CA ARG A 115 17.20 -27.47 29.56
C ARG A 115 17.04 -26.44 30.69
N HIS A 116 17.10 -25.14 30.38
CA HIS A 116 16.78 -24.06 31.31
C HIS A 116 15.26 -23.92 31.46
N GLY A 117 14.82 -23.25 32.53
CA GLY A 117 13.41 -22.94 32.75
C GLY A 117 12.83 -22.05 31.63
N LEU A 118 11.67 -22.45 31.12
CA LEU A 118 10.83 -21.65 30.24
C LEU A 118 10.26 -20.47 31.05
N HIS A 119 10.23 -19.30 30.41
CA HIS A 119 9.64 -18.10 31.01
C HIS A 119 8.16 -18.00 30.66
N ARG A 120 7.40 -17.26 31.46
CA ARG A 120 5.99 -17.00 31.14
C ARG A 120 5.90 -15.98 30.01
N ILE A 121 5.00 -16.24 29.07
CA ILE A 121 4.69 -15.31 27.97
C ILE A 121 4.24 -13.97 28.57
N GLY A 122 4.95 -12.89 28.23
CA GLY A 122 4.68 -11.53 28.71
C GLY A 122 5.61 -11.04 29.82
N GLU A 123 6.52 -11.88 30.32
CA GLU A 123 7.65 -11.44 31.14
C GLU A 123 8.79 -10.97 30.22
N ASP A 124 9.23 -9.72 30.36
CA ASP A 124 10.37 -9.19 29.60
C ASP A 124 11.68 -9.66 30.23
N ILE A 125 12.03 -10.92 29.97
CA ILE A 125 13.31 -11.53 30.31
C ILE A 125 14.05 -11.81 28.99
N PRO A 126 15.35 -11.51 28.88
CA PRO A 126 16.11 -11.85 27.67
C PRO A 126 15.94 -13.34 27.31
N PHE A 127 15.55 -13.61 26.06
CA PHE A 127 15.35 -14.96 25.52
C PHE A 127 16.54 -15.89 25.85
N CYS A 128 16.27 -17.17 26.22
CA CYS A 128 17.32 -18.21 26.34
C CYS A 128 18.07 -18.26 25.01
N LYS A 129 19.27 -17.70 24.95
CA LYS A 129 20.16 -17.88 23.80
C LYS A 129 20.62 -19.34 23.81
N PRO A 130 20.54 -20.06 22.69
CA PRO A 130 21.12 -21.39 22.60
C PRO A 130 22.64 -21.32 22.86
N PRO A 131 23.24 -22.37 23.45
CA PRO A 131 24.70 -22.47 23.54
C PRO A 131 25.29 -22.49 22.11
N LYS A 132 26.44 -21.83 21.92
CA LYS A 132 27.17 -21.82 20.65
C LYS A 132 27.58 -23.22 20.22
#